data_AF-A0A3D6CLQ7-F1
#
_entry.id   AF-A0A3D6CLQ7-F1
#
_cell.length_a   1.000
_cell.length_b   1.000
_cell.length_c   1.000
_cell.angle_alpha   90.00
_cell.angle_beta   90.00
_cell.angle_gamma   90.00
#
_symmetry.space_group_name_H-M   'P 1'
#
loop_
_entity.id
_entity.type
_entity.pdbx_description
1 polymer ?
#
loop_
_entity_poly.entity_id
_entity_poly.type
_entity_poly.pdbx_seq_one_letter_code
_entity_poly.pdbx_strand_id
1 'polypeptide(L)' 'AVGYLGLKKYGLKENEYGIFLETAHPVKFLDVVEATLPVQVKIPEQIQKVINNKKVALQIADYEGLQSFLLK' A
#
# COMPACT_ATOMS: atom_id res chain seq x y z
N ALA A 1 -4.19 -1.92 -9.39
CA ALA A 1 -3.53 -2.59 -10.55
C ALA A 1 -3.95 -4.06 -10.69
N VAL A 2 -3.61 -4.94 -9.74
CA VAL A 2 -3.88 -6.39 -9.84
C VAL A 2 -5.37 -6.72 -9.91
N GLY A 3 -6.19 -6.19 -9.00
CA GLY A 3 -7.65 -6.45 -8.99
C GLY A 3 -8.34 -6.03 -10.30
N TYR A 4 -7.99 -4.86 -10.83
CA TYR A 4 -8.49 -4.40 -12.13
C TYR A 4 -8.03 -5.27 -13.29
N LEU A 5 -6.77 -5.71 -13.31
CA LEU A 5 -6.28 -6.63 -14.33
C LEU A 5 -6.99 -7.99 -14.27
N GLY A 6 -7.25 -8.51 -13.07
CA GLY A 6 -8.05 -9.72 -12.86
C GLY A 6 -9.45 -9.56 -13.43
N LEU A 7 -10.12 -8.44 -13.12
CA LEU A 7 -11.45 -8.13 -13.66
C LEU A 7 -11.44 -8.00 -15.19
N LYS A 8 -10.41 -7.39 -15.78
CA LYS A 8 -10.24 -7.35 -17.25
C LYS A 8 -10.09 -8.75 -17.84
N LYS A 9 -9.29 -9.61 -17.22
CA LYS A 9 -9.07 -10.99 -17.69
C LYS A 9 -10.30 -11.87 -17.51
N TYR A 10 -11.14 -11.60 -16.52
CA TYR A 10 -12.40 -12.33 -16.32
C TYR A 10 -13.33 -12.21 -17.52
N GLY A 11 -13.31 -11.06 -18.23
CA GLY A 11 -14.06 -10.88 -19.47
C GLY A 11 -15.57 -10.75 -19.22
N LEU A 12 -15.97 -9.65 -18.57
CA LEU A 12 -17.37 -9.34 -18.31
C LEU A 12 -18.21 -9.36 -19.58
N LYS A 13 -19.43 -9.87 -19.47
CA LYS A 13 -20.45 -9.80 -20.53
C LYS A 13 -21.08 -8.41 -20.56
N GLU A 14 -21.74 -8.08 -21.67
CA GLU A 14 -22.36 -6.75 -21.87
C GLU A 14 -23.39 -6.37 -20.80
N ASN A 15 -23.99 -7.36 -20.13
CA ASN A 15 -25.00 -7.18 -19.09
C ASN A 15 -24.45 -7.31 -17.65
N GLU A 16 -23.12 -7.35 -17.47
CA GLU A 16 -22.48 -7.51 -16.16
C GLU A 16 -21.73 -6.24 -15.74
N TYR A 17 -21.80 -5.93 -14.43
CA TYR A 17 -21.00 -4.87 -13.82
C TYR A 17 -19.87 -5.47 -13.00
N GLY A 18 -18.65 -5.02 -13.28
CA GLY A 18 -17.46 -5.41 -12.52
C GLY A 18 -17.06 -4.35 -11.51
N ILE A 19 -16.95 -4.76 -10.25
CA ILE A 19 -16.39 -3.93 -9.18
C ILE A 19 -15.09 -4.59 -8.72
N PHE A 20 -14.02 -3.81 -8.63
CA PHE A 20 -12.79 -4.23 -7.96
C PHE A 20 -12.52 -3.27 -6.81
N LEU A 21 -11.91 -3.79 -5.74
CA LEU A 21 -11.60 -3.00 -4.55
C LEU A 21 -10.18 -2.45 -4.65
N GLU A 22 -10.06 -1.14 -4.45
CA GLU A 22 -8.78 -0.50 -4.18
C GLU A 22 -8.43 -0.73 -2.70
N THR A 23 -7.38 -1.49 -2.44
CA THR A 23 -6.99 -1.86 -1.07
C THR A 23 -6.07 -0.85 -0.41
N ALA A 24 -5.51 0.09 -1.17
CA ALA A 24 -4.60 1.11 -0.67
C ALA A 24 -4.52 2.31 -1.63
N HIS A 25 -4.45 3.51 -1.06
CA HIS A 25 -4.22 4.74 -1.81
C HIS A 25 -2.81 4.75 -2.45
N PRO A 26 -2.62 5.29 -3.67
CA PRO A 26 -1.34 5.27 -4.39
C PRO A 26 -0.16 5.88 -3.61
N VAL A 27 -0.42 6.85 -2.73
CA VAL A 27 0.58 7.49 -1.86
C VAL A 27 1.33 6.51 -0.96
N LYS A 28 0.78 5.31 -0.70
CA LYS A 28 1.46 4.28 0.09
C LYS A 28 2.57 3.56 -0.70
N PHE A 29 2.65 3.79 -2.00
CA PHE A 29 3.59 3.17 -2.94
C PHE A 29 4.18 4.20 -3.92
N LEU A 30 4.42 5.45 -3.46
CA LEU A 30 4.88 6.59 -4.28
C LEU A 30 5.99 6.20 -5.26
N ASP A 31 7.08 5.63 -4.74
CA ASP A 31 8.25 5.26 -5.54
C ASP A 31 7.90 4.38 -6.75
N VAL A 32 7.03 3.38 -6.54
CA VAL A 32 6.61 2.47 -7.60
C VAL A 32 5.67 3.15 -8.59
N VAL A 33 4.74 3.98 -8.10
CA VAL A 33 3.74 4.66 -8.93
C VAL A 33 4.40 5.70 -9.84
N GLU A 34 5.26 6.57 -9.29
CA GLU A 34 5.93 7.63 -10.04
C GLU A 34 7.02 7.09 -10.99
N ALA A 35 7.64 5.93 -10.67
CA ALA A 35 8.54 5.25 -11.59
C ALA A 35 7.81 4.58 -12.77
N THR A 36 6.55 4.15 -12.57
CA THR A 36 5.78 3.43 -13.59
C THR A 36 4.96 4.36 -14.48
N LEU A 37 4.48 5.48 -13.92
CA LEU A 37 3.56 6.39 -14.58
C LEU A 37 4.15 7.81 -14.58
N PRO A 38 4.05 8.57 -15.68
CA PRO A 38 4.52 9.95 -15.75
C PRO A 38 3.53 10.90 -15.04
N VAL A 39 3.25 10.63 -13.76
CA VAL A 39 2.34 11.39 -12.92
C VAL A 39 3.01 11.67 -11.58
N GLN A 40 2.73 12.84 -11.02
CA GLN A 40 3.14 13.18 -9.67
C GLN A 40 1.94 13.02 -8.73
N VAL A 41 2.08 12.17 -7.72
CA VAL A 41 0.96 11.88 -6.80
C VAL A 41 0.93 12.94 -5.71
N LYS A 42 -0.16 13.70 -5.62
CA LYS A 42 -0.35 14.68 -4.54
C LYS A 42 -0.40 13.96 -3.19
N ILE A 43 0.50 14.35 -2.29
CA ILE A 43 0.55 13.84 -0.92
C ILE A 43 -0.46 14.62 -0.08
N PRO A 44 -1.44 13.98 0.58
CA PRO A 44 -2.37 14.65 1.48
C PRO A 44 -1.64 15.35 2.65
N GLU A 45 -2.14 16.50 3.10
CA GLU A 45 -1.52 17.29 4.19
C GLU A 45 -1.24 16.47 5.46
N GLN A 46 -2.13 15.54 5.81
CA GLN A 46 -1.96 14.67 6.98
C GLN A 46 -0.72 13.76 6.85
N ILE A 47 -0.42 13.28 5.65
CA ILE A 47 0.74 12.42 5.39
C ILE A 47 2.03 13.24 5.34
N GLN A 48 1.99 14.45 4.79
CA GLN A 48 3.16 15.36 4.75
C GLN A 48 3.73 15.63 6.15
N LYS A 49 2.87 15.67 7.18
CA LYS A 49 3.27 15.89 8.58
C LYS A 49 4.09 14.73 9.19
N VAL A 50 3.99 13.52 8.63
CA VAL A 50 4.60 12.32 9.24
C VAL A 50 5.61 11.61 8.34
N ILE A 51 5.60 11.88 7.03
CA ILE A 51 6.45 11.17 6.06
C ILE A 51 7.95 11.38 6.30
N ASN A 52 8.34 12.53 6.86
CA ASN A 52 9.73 12.89 7.14
C ASN A 52 10.16 12.60 8.59
N ASN A 53 9.30 11.93 9.39
CA ASN A 53 9.65 11.61 10.77
C ASN A 53 10.81 10.60 10.81
N LYS A 54 11.69 10.76 11.81
CA LYS A 54 12.74 9.79 12.06
C LYS A 54 12.10 8.44 12.40
N LYS A 55 12.39 7.42 11.61
CA LYS A 55 11.96 6.04 11.88
C LYS A 55 12.53 5.58 13.21
N VAL A 56 11.66 5.13 14.12
CA VAL A 56 12.03 4.42 15.34
C VAL A 56 11.44 3.02 15.21
N ALA A 57 12.31 2.03 15.04
CA ALA A 57 11.91 0.63 14.92
C ALA A 57 12.95 -0.26 15.60
N LEU A 58 12.47 -1.27 16.32
CA LEU A 58 13.30 -2.31 16.91
C LEU A 58 13.12 -3.58 16.07
N GLN A 59 14.23 -4.16 15.61
CA GLN A 59 14.20 -5.40 14.85
C GLN A 59 14.20 -6.59 15.80
N ILE A 60 13.26 -7.50 15.60
CA ILE A 60 13.11 -8.75 16.36
C ILE A 60 12.96 -9.87 15.33
N ALA A 61 13.75 -10.93 15.46
CA ALA A 61 13.86 -11.99 14.45
C ALA A 61 12.99 -13.21 14.76
N ASP A 62 12.67 -13.45 16.04
CA ASP A 62 12.04 -14.67 16.51
C ASP A 62 11.01 -14.39 17.61
N TYR A 63 10.28 -15.44 17.98
CA TYR A 63 9.23 -15.38 18.97
C TYR A 63 9.78 -15.13 20.37
N GLU A 64 10.88 -15.77 20.74
CA GLU A 64 11.53 -15.65 22.04
C GLU A 64 12.00 -14.21 22.29
N GLY A 65 12.58 -13.57 21.28
CA GLY A 65 12.97 -12.16 21.31
C GLY A 65 11.77 -11.22 21.40
N LEU A 66 10.66 -11.55 20.72
CA LEU A 66 9.43 -10.77 20.82
C LEU A 66 8.81 -10.88 22.22
N GLN A 67 8.68 -12.10 22.74
CA GLN A 67 8.16 -12.37 24.08
C GLN A 67 8.99 -11.64 25.14
N SER A 68 10.31 -11.74 25.05
CA SER A 68 11.24 -11.07 25.97
C SER A 68 11.17 -9.54 25.89
N PHE A 69 10.83 -8.97 24.74
CA PHE A 69 10.64 -7.52 24.60
C PHE A 69 9.33 -7.06 25.24
N LEU A 70 8.24 -7.81 25.06
CA LEU A 70 6.90 -7.42 25.52
C LEU A 70 6.64 -7.70 27.01
N LEU A 71 7.30 -8.71 27.59
CA LEU A 71 7.07 -9.16 28.98
C LEU A 71 8.13 -8.66 29.98
N LYS A 72 8.96 -7.69 29.59
CA LYS A 72 9.79 -6.91 30.52
C LYS A 72 8.93 -5.91 31.27
#